data_AF-W2PN61-F1
#
_entry.id   AF-W2PN61-F1
#
_cell.length_a   1.000
_cell.length_b   1.000
_cell.length_c   1.000
_cell.angle_alpha   90.00
_cell.angle_beta   90.00
_cell.angle_gamma   90.00
#
_symmetry.space_group_name_H-M   'P 1'
#
loop_
_entity.id
_entity.type
_entity.pdbx_description
1 polymer ?
#
loop_
_entity_poly.entity_id
_entity_poly.type
_entity_poly.pdbx_seq_one_letter_code
_entity_poly.pdbx_strand_id
1 'polypeptide(L)'
;MKLSHVPSGAYYISKLNLTPSQCCTSSPDVNARQLKELTGFTAAILDDHSSGLTRVVNSVDKVDDINMKSKHAVVYRAIQEVKASLTVSPEVEYSLLPGFMEAFAEANPGSRVCLELDSRNSLVRIQDAILPVWEVDERT
;
A
#
# COMPACT_ATOMS: atom_id res chain seq x y z
N MET A 1 -1.36 -24.38 52.82
CA MET A 1 -1.06 -25.07 51.53
C MET A 1 -1.57 -24.16 50.41
N LYS A 2 -0.76 -23.83 49.39
CA LYS A 2 -1.01 -22.73 48.43
C LYS A 2 -2.26 -22.87 47.52
N LEU A 3 -3.08 -23.91 47.70
CA LEU A 3 -4.22 -24.24 46.83
C LEU A 3 -5.54 -24.49 47.61
N SER A 4 -5.63 -24.08 48.87
CA SER A 4 -6.82 -24.29 49.72
C SER A 4 -8.10 -23.59 49.24
N HIS A 5 -7.99 -22.66 48.28
CA HIS A 5 -9.10 -21.88 47.75
C HIS A 5 -9.60 -22.38 46.39
N VAL A 6 -9.02 -23.44 45.83
CA VAL A 6 -9.42 -23.98 44.53
C VAL A 6 -10.59 -24.95 44.72
N PRO A 7 -11.75 -24.74 44.06
CA PRO A 7 -12.91 -25.63 44.17
C PRO A 7 -12.57 -27.07 43.74
N SER A 8 -13.18 -28.05 44.41
CA SER A 8 -13.02 -29.46 44.03
C SER A 8 -13.53 -29.67 42.60
N GLY A 9 -12.67 -30.22 41.73
CA GLY A 9 -12.95 -30.43 40.30
C GLY A 9 -12.48 -29.31 39.37
N ALA A 10 -11.91 -28.22 39.90
CA ALA A 10 -11.32 -27.17 39.07
C ALA A 10 -9.89 -27.54 38.63
N TYR A 11 -9.56 -27.25 37.37
CA TYR A 11 -8.21 -27.36 36.85
C TYR A 11 -7.40 -26.10 37.20
N TYR A 12 -6.22 -26.29 37.77
CA TYR A 12 -5.28 -25.20 38.04
C TYR A 12 -4.04 -25.38 37.16
N ILE A 13 -3.67 -24.32 36.43
CA ILE A 13 -2.46 -24.30 35.61
C ILE A 13 -1.28 -23.99 36.51
N SER A 14 -0.47 -25.00 36.80
CA SER A 14 0.67 -24.88 37.72
C SER A 14 1.86 -24.17 37.10
N LYS A 15 2.05 -24.31 35.78
CA LYS A 15 3.10 -23.68 34.99
C LYS A 15 2.61 -23.47 33.56
N LEU A 16 2.88 -22.30 33.00
CA LEU A 16 2.77 -22.04 31.56
C LEU A 16 4.17 -22.09 30.97
N ASN A 17 4.36 -22.88 29.93
CA ASN A 17 5.60 -22.85 29.18
C ASN A 17 5.49 -21.72 28.16
N LEU A 18 6.20 -20.61 28.42
CA LEU A 18 6.17 -19.42 27.57
C LEU A 18 7.12 -19.54 26.38
N THR A 19 7.90 -20.62 26.28
CA THR A 19 8.73 -20.89 25.11
C THR A 19 7.87 -21.53 24.02
N PRO A 20 7.96 -21.04 22.78
CA PRO A 20 7.35 -21.70 21.64
C PRO A 20 7.80 -23.16 21.58
N SER A 21 6.86 -24.08 21.36
CA SER A 21 7.20 -25.49 21.10
C SER A 21 8.13 -25.56 19.90
N GLN A 22 9.27 -26.25 20.04
CA GLN A 22 10.23 -26.46 18.95
C GLN A 22 9.64 -27.20 17.74
N CYS A 23 8.45 -27.79 17.87
CA CYS A 23 7.73 -28.46 16.80
C CYS A 23 6.75 -27.55 16.04
N CYS A 24 6.59 -26.28 16.44
CA CYS A 24 5.76 -25.31 15.73
C CYS A 24 6.59 -24.52 14.71
N THR A 25 7.17 -25.23 13.73
CA THR A 25 7.96 -24.64 12.63
C THR A 25 7.14 -24.39 11.36
N SER A 26 5.81 -24.36 11.46
CA SER A 26 4.94 -24.08 10.31
C SER A 26 5.22 -22.67 9.79
N SER A 27 5.74 -22.57 8.57
CA SER A 27 5.80 -21.29 7.87
C SER A 27 4.39 -20.92 7.39
N PRO A 28 4.01 -19.63 7.43
CA PRO A 28 2.74 -19.19 6.87
C PRO A 28 2.63 -19.59 5.41
N ASP A 29 1.66 -20.44 5.07
CA ASP A 29 1.34 -20.76 3.69
C ASP A 29 0.34 -19.72 3.14
N VAL A 30 0.88 -18.59 2.72
CA VAL A 30 0.09 -17.46 2.21
C VAL A 30 -0.35 -17.75 0.78
N ASN A 31 -1.67 -17.69 0.55
CA ASN A 31 -2.25 -17.77 -0.79
C ASN A 31 -2.23 -16.41 -1.50
N ALA A 32 -2.48 -16.39 -2.82
CA ALA A 32 -2.44 -15.14 -3.61
C ALA A 32 -3.42 -14.05 -3.11
N ARG A 33 -4.56 -14.44 -2.51
CA ARG A 33 -5.53 -13.48 -1.99
C ARG A 33 -5.01 -12.78 -0.74
N GLN A 34 -4.51 -13.57 0.22
CA GLN A 34 -3.90 -13.07 1.45
C GLN A 34 -2.64 -12.25 1.16
N LEU A 35 -1.85 -12.67 0.17
CA LEU A 35 -0.64 -11.97 -0.24
C LEU A 35 -0.91 -10.51 -0.62
N LYS A 36 -2.05 -10.22 -1.27
CA LYS A 36 -2.43 -8.86 -1.67
C LYS A 36 -2.81 -7.95 -0.50
N GLU A 37 -3.19 -8.53 0.63
CA GLU A 37 -3.55 -7.79 1.84
C GLU A 37 -2.33 -7.44 2.70
N LEU A 38 -1.16 -8.02 2.38
CA LEU A 38 0.07 -7.79 3.13
C LEU A 38 0.65 -6.39 2.88
N THR A 39 1.20 -5.81 3.93
CA THR A 39 1.76 -4.46 3.90
C THR A 39 3.02 -4.44 3.03
N GLY A 40 3.89 -5.45 3.15
CA GLY A 40 5.09 -5.57 2.34
C GLY A 40 4.80 -5.80 0.86
N PHE A 41 3.68 -6.46 0.53
CA PHE A 41 3.27 -6.67 -0.84
C PHE A 41 2.72 -5.39 -1.48
N THR A 42 1.79 -4.71 -0.80
CA THR A 42 1.19 -3.45 -1.30
C THR A 42 2.24 -2.35 -1.45
N ALA A 43 3.15 -2.19 -0.49
CA ALA A 43 4.26 -1.24 -0.58
C ALA A 43 5.26 -1.54 -1.72
N ALA A 44 5.33 -2.78 -2.20
CA ALA A 44 6.22 -3.17 -3.28
C ALA A 44 5.64 -2.94 -4.68
N ILE A 45 4.32 -2.74 -4.79
CA ILE A 45 3.61 -2.47 -6.03
C ILE A 45 3.18 -1.00 -6.01
N LEU A 46 4.07 -0.15 -6.49
CA LEU A 46 3.79 1.27 -6.74
C LEU A 46 3.66 1.50 -8.24
N ASP A 47 2.79 2.43 -8.61
CA ASP A 47 2.69 2.90 -9.98
C ASP A 47 4.03 3.51 -10.42
N ASP A 48 4.39 3.28 -11.68
CA ASP A 48 5.66 3.66 -12.32
C ASP A 48 6.95 3.02 -11.77
N HIS A 49 6.89 2.16 -10.76
CA HIS A 49 8.07 1.47 -10.22
C HIS A 49 8.16 0.01 -10.64
N SER A 50 9.40 -0.51 -10.70
CA SER A 50 9.63 -1.92 -11.05
C SER A 50 9.06 -2.85 -9.97
N SER A 51 7.91 -3.45 -10.26
CA SER A 51 7.21 -4.45 -9.42
C SER A 51 7.71 -5.86 -9.75
N GLY A 52 9.04 -5.99 -9.85
CA GLY A 52 9.70 -7.24 -10.16
C GLY A 52 9.57 -8.25 -9.01
N LEU A 53 9.49 -9.53 -9.37
CA LEU A 53 9.36 -10.66 -8.44
C LEU A 53 10.29 -10.55 -7.22
N THR A 54 11.58 -10.32 -7.48
CA THR A 54 12.61 -10.21 -6.44
C THR A 54 12.34 -9.08 -5.45
N ARG A 55 11.87 -7.93 -5.94
CA ARG A 55 11.53 -6.78 -5.09
C ARG A 55 10.36 -7.13 -4.17
N VAL A 56 9.29 -7.69 -4.74
CA VAL A 56 8.08 -8.06 -4.00
C VAL A 56 8.39 -9.13 -2.94
N VAL A 57 9.14 -10.17 -3.31
CA VAL A 57 9.56 -11.21 -2.36
C VAL A 57 10.42 -10.62 -1.24
N ASN A 58 11.40 -9.77 -1.55
CA ASN A 58 12.25 -9.15 -0.53
C ASN A 58 11.48 -8.19 0.38
N SER A 59 10.46 -7.52 -0.15
CA SER A 59 9.63 -6.61 0.62
C SER A 59 8.75 -7.36 1.62
N VAL A 60 8.08 -8.42 1.17
CA VAL A 60 7.27 -9.31 2.02
C VAL A 60 8.12 -10.01 3.09
N ASP A 61 9.33 -10.47 2.74
CA ASP A 61 10.28 -11.10 3.68
C ASP A 61 10.71 -10.10 4.77
N LYS A 62 10.94 -8.82 4.43
CA LYS A 62 11.41 -7.80 5.36
C LYS A 62 10.31 -7.19 6.25
N VAL A 63 9.11 -7.01 5.69
CA VAL A 63 8.03 -6.26 6.36
C VAL A 63 7.10 -7.21 7.11
N ASP A 64 6.76 -8.35 6.50
CA ASP A 64 5.76 -9.27 7.05
C ASP A 64 6.41 -10.54 7.66
N ASP A 65 7.74 -10.70 7.55
CA ASP A 65 8.51 -11.88 7.99
C ASP A 65 8.03 -13.19 7.34
N ILE A 66 7.63 -13.10 6.06
CA ILE A 66 7.10 -14.23 5.29
C ILE A 66 8.01 -14.57 4.11
N ASN A 67 8.61 -15.76 4.18
CA ASN A 67 9.46 -16.26 3.11
C ASN A 67 8.62 -16.77 1.91
N MET A 68 8.68 -16.03 0.80
CA MET A 68 8.01 -16.36 -0.47
C MET A 68 8.97 -16.79 -1.58
N LYS A 69 10.25 -17.06 -1.27
CA LYS A 69 11.30 -17.33 -2.27
C LYS A 69 11.00 -18.55 -3.15
N SER A 70 10.32 -19.57 -2.64
CA SER A 70 9.96 -20.76 -3.42
C SER A 70 8.63 -20.63 -4.18
N LYS A 71 7.81 -19.61 -3.90
CA LYS A 71 6.42 -19.48 -4.37
C LYS A 71 6.27 -18.48 -5.50
N HIS A 72 7.20 -18.50 -6.45
CA HIS A 72 7.24 -17.52 -7.54
C HIS A 72 5.92 -17.43 -8.33
N ALA A 73 5.28 -18.56 -8.63
CA ALA A 73 4.02 -18.59 -9.39
C ALA A 73 2.87 -17.85 -8.68
N VAL A 74 2.78 -17.99 -7.35
CA VAL A 74 1.74 -17.32 -6.54
C VAL A 74 1.97 -15.82 -6.54
N VAL A 75 3.23 -15.40 -6.33
CA VAL A 75 3.63 -13.99 -6.32
C VAL A 75 3.41 -13.36 -7.69
N TYR A 76 3.81 -14.03 -8.78
CA TYR A 76 3.58 -13.53 -10.14
C TYR A 76 2.10 -13.31 -10.45
N ARG A 77 1.23 -14.26 -10.10
CA ARG A 77 -0.22 -14.12 -10.29
C ARG A 77 -0.77 -12.93 -9.52
N ALA A 78 -0.40 -12.80 -8.24
CA ALA A 78 -0.85 -11.70 -7.42
C ALA A 78 -0.41 -10.34 -7.98
N ILE A 79 0.84 -10.23 -8.45
CA ILE A 79 1.37 -9.01 -9.10
C ILE A 79 0.54 -8.66 -10.34
N GLN A 80 0.28 -9.62 -11.22
CA GLN A 80 -0.48 -9.37 -12.45
C GLN A 80 -1.92 -8.94 -12.16
N GLU A 81 -2.57 -9.58 -11.19
CA GLU A 81 -3.94 -9.23 -10.80
C GLU A 81 -4.03 -7.82 -10.21
N VAL A 82 -3.04 -7.39 -9.39
CA VAL A 82 -3.03 -6.02 -8.84
C VAL A 82 -2.68 -4.99 -9.91
N LYS A 83 -1.74 -5.29 -10.80
CA LYS A 83 -1.44 -4.41 -11.95
C LYS A 83 -2.66 -4.18 -12.84
N ALA A 84 -3.43 -5.23 -13.09
CA ALA A 84 -4.66 -5.12 -13.87
C ALA A 84 -5.74 -4.26 -13.16
N SER A 85 -5.73 -4.18 -11.83
CA SER A 85 -6.61 -3.26 -11.09
C SER A 85 -6.10 -1.82 -11.01
N LEU A 86 -4.79 -1.61 -11.11
CA LEU A 86 -4.15 -0.28 -11.05
C LEU A 86 -4.24 0.49 -12.37
N THR A 87 -4.51 -0.19 -13.49
CA THR A 87 -4.83 0.48 -14.76
C THR A 87 -6.20 1.16 -14.69
N VAL A 88 -6.28 2.27 -13.95
CA VAL A 88 -7.41 3.20 -13.98
C VAL A 88 -7.34 3.95 -15.31
N SER A 89 -8.48 4.08 -15.99
CA SER A 89 -8.53 4.89 -17.21
C SER A 89 -8.15 6.33 -16.84
N PRO A 90 -7.19 6.96 -17.55
CA PRO A 90 -6.82 8.35 -17.30
C PRO A 90 -8.04 9.30 -17.34
N GLU A 91 -9.07 8.95 -18.10
CA GLU A 91 -10.33 9.71 -18.17
C GLU A 91 -11.05 9.80 -16.81
N VAL A 92 -11.00 8.75 -16.01
CA VAL A 92 -11.62 8.72 -14.67
C VAL A 92 -10.77 9.53 -13.68
N GLU A 93 -9.45 9.42 -13.76
CA GLU A 93 -8.52 10.16 -12.91
C GLU A 93 -8.61 11.68 -13.17
N TYR A 94 -8.67 12.09 -14.45
CA TYR A 94 -8.80 13.49 -14.83
C TYR A 94 -10.19 14.09 -14.56
N SER A 95 -11.23 13.26 -14.40
CA SER A 95 -12.57 13.75 -14.05
C SER A 95 -12.64 14.43 -12.67
N LEU A 96 -11.68 14.15 -11.79
CA LEU A 96 -11.61 14.69 -10.43
C LEU A 96 -10.83 16.01 -10.33
N LEU A 97 -10.03 16.35 -11.35
CA LEU A 97 -9.23 17.57 -11.37
C LEU A 97 -10.07 18.85 -11.19
N PRO A 98 -11.25 19.02 -11.83
CA PRO A 98 -12.05 20.22 -11.66
C PRO A 98 -12.46 20.46 -10.20
N GLY A 99 -12.94 19.42 -9.51
CA GLY A 99 -13.35 19.54 -8.11
C GLY A 99 -12.18 19.80 -7.16
N PHE A 100 -11.01 19.21 -7.44
CA PHE A 100 -9.79 19.52 -6.70
C PHE A 100 -9.36 20.98 -6.86
N MET A 101 -9.43 21.51 -8.07
CA MET A 101 -9.07 22.91 -8.36
C MET A 101 -10.01 23.90 -7.69
N GLU A 102 -11.31 23.61 -7.66
CA GLU A 102 -12.31 24.42 -6.94
C GLU A 102 -12.03 24.43 -5.44
N ALA A 103 -11.83 23.27 -4.82
CA ALA A 103 -11.52 23.16 -3.39
C ALA A 103 -10.20 23.87 -3.02
N PHE A 104 -9.20 23.80 -3.90
CA PHE A 104 -7.93 24.48 -3.71
C PHE A 104 -8.06 26.01 -3.78
N ALA A 105 -8.84 26.52 -4.75
CA ALA A 105 -9.09 27.95 -4.90
C ALA A 105 -9.90 28.52 -3.72
N GLU A 106 -10.85 27.75 -3.20
CA GLU A 106 -11.61 28.12 -1.99
C GLU A 106 -10.70 28.19 -0.76
N ALA A 107 -9.76 27.25 -0.61
CA ALA A 107 -8.82 27.23 0.50
C ALA A 107 -7.73 28.31 0.41
N ASN A 108 -7.43 28.86 -0.79
CA ASN A 108 -6.34 29.81 -1.01
C ASN A 108 -6.79 31.06 -1.79
N PRO A 109 -7.47 32.02 -1.12
CA PRO A 109 -7.92 33.25 -1.75
C PRO A 109 -6.75 34.02 -2.38
N GLY A 110 -6.84 34.31 -3.69
CA GLY A 110 -5.78 35.00 -4.45
C GLY A 110 -4.88 34.09 -5.27
N SER A 111 -4.96 32.77 -5.09
CA SER A 111 -4.29 31.80 -5.96
C SER A 111 -5.19 31.43 -7.14
N ARG A 112 -4.63 31.39 -8.36
CA ARG A 112 -5.31 30.85 -9.55
C ARG A 112 -4.54 29.64 -10.04
N VAL A 113 -5.25 28.55 -10.33
CA VAL A 113 -4.65 27.34 -10.88
C VAL A 113 -4.99 27.30 -12.37
N CYS A 114 -3.98 27.42 -13.23
CA CYS A 114 -4.13 27.32 -14.68
C CYS A 114 -3.60 25.96 -15.14
N LEU A 115 -4.37 25.26 -15.98
CA LEU A 115 -3.88 24.09 -16.70
C LEU A 115 -3.24 24.58 -18.00
N GLU A 116 -1.93 24.42 -18.13
CA GLU A 116 -1.25 24.68 -19.40
C GLU A 116 -1.38 23.43 -20.30
N LEU A 117 -1.92 23.62 -21.51
CA LEU A 117 -2.01 22.58 -22.53
C LEU A 117 -0.68 22.53 -23.31
N ASP A 118 -0.20 21.33 -23.65
CA ASP A 118 0.93 21.20 -24.57
C ASP A 118 0.58 21.76 -25.96
N SER A 119 1.60 22.09 -26.75
CA SER A 119 1.60 22.34 -28.20
C SER A 119 0.80 21.33 -29.05
N ARG A 120 0.40 20.19 -28.48
CA ARG A 120 -0.41 19.14 -29.09
C ARG A 120 -1.86 19.08 -28.58
N ASN A 121 -2.31 20.08 -27.81
CA ASN A 121 -3.64 20.11 -27.18
C ASN A 121 -3.90 18.96 -26.19
N SER A 122 -2.84 18.34 -25.67
CA SER A 122 -2.91 17.29 -24.65
C SER A 122 -2.58 17.89 -23.28
N LEU A 123 -3.30 17.44 -22.24
CA LEU A 123 -2.90 17.71 -20.85
C LEU A 123 -1.49 17.13 -20.64
N VAL A 124 -0.53 18.00 -20.34
CA VAL A 124 0.85 17.60 -20.04
C VAL A 124 0.81 16.68 -18.83
N ARG A 125 1.47 15.51 -18.92
CA ARG A 125 1.69 14.62 -17.78
C ARG A 125 2.34 15.42 -16.64
N ILE A 126 1.57 15.63 -15.59
CA ILE A 126 1.98 16.28 -14.34
C ILE A 126 2.75 15.26 -13.50
N GLN A 127 3.87 14.75 -14.01
CA GLN A 127 4.77 13.88 -13.23
C GLN A 127 6.17 14.46 -13.03
N ASP A 128 6.56 15.53 -13.74
CA ASP A 128 7.89 16.15 -13.55
C ASP A 128 7.88 17.64 -13.18
N ALA A 129 6.72 18.29 -13.04
CA ALA A 129 6.66 19.67 -12.59
C ALA A 129 5.27 20.08 -12.06
N ILE A 130 4.94 19.71 -10.82
CA ILE A 130 4.16 20.64 -9.98
C ILE A 130 5.21 21.49 -9.25
N LEU A 131 5.88 22.35 -10.01
CA LEU A 131 6.27 23.62 -9.40
C LEU A 131 5.05 24.51 -9.61
N PRO A 132 4.31 24.88 -8.56
CA PRO A 132 3.29 25.90 -8.71
C PRO A 132 3.97 27.14 -9.31
N VAL A 133 3.60 27.48 -10.54
CA VAL A 133 4.00 28.75 -11.13
C VAL A 133 3.03 29.77 -10.57
N TRP A 134 3.52 30.58 -9.64
CA TRP A 134 2.77 31.61 -8.97
C TRP A 134 2.81 32.87 -9.84
N GLU A 135 1.73 33.19 -10.53
CA GLU A 135 1.52 34.55 -11.00
C GLU A 135 0.94 35.36 -9.84
N VAL A 136 1.78 36.19 -9.22
CA VAL A 136 1.34 37.26 -8.32
C VAL A 136 0.92 38.42 -9.21
N ASP A 137 -0.36 38.80 -9.16
CA ASP A 137 -0.86 39.99 -9.85
C ASP A 137 -0.31 41.24 -9.14
N GLU A 138 0.83 41.76 -9.58
CA GLU A 138 1.39 43.04 -9.09
C GLU A 138 0.59 44.24 -9.66
N ARG A 139 -0.69 44.32 -9.30
CA ARG A 139 -1.52 45.54 -9.38
C ARG A 139 -2.49 45.47 -8.20
N THR A 140 -2.28 46.13 -7.06
CA THR A 140 -2.07 47.58 -6.85
C THR A 140 -1.66 47.80 -5.40
#